data_AF-A0AB40BVW8-F1
#
_entry.id   AF-A0AB40BVW8-F1
#
_cell.length_a   1.000
_cell.length_b   1.000
_cell.length_c   1.000
_cell.angle_alpha   90.00
_cell.angle_beta   90.00
_cell.angle_gamma   90.00
#
_symmetry.space_group_name_H-M   'P 1'
#
loop_
_entity.id
_entity.type
_entity.pdbx_description
1 polymer ?
#
loop_
_entity_poly.entity_id
_entity_poly.type
_entity_poly.pdbx_seq_one_letter_code
_entity_poly.pdbx_strand_id
1 'polypeptide(L)'
;MALVFVTSTSIAICFHNTGHGDPSVLSIEILQVDDNAYSFDPTHEKGTVLRTVKRLTCGIGKPAFDEDYDKDHWGGDRFWLGVKTFDQGSDMEISTESKIIQASLPPNFYLERLYQSAIVSNDRQPEISFQMEVDPNKNYSIWLHFAEIDPRITKEGQRVFDILFNGDLKFNDVDVIQMAGKQFAALVLNRTIAVTGRTLTVTLRPANGSHAIINAIEVSLR
;
A
#
# COMPACT_ATOMS: atom_id res chain seq x y z
N MET A 1 3.29 -11.69 7.32
CA MET A 1 4.35 -11.73 6.30
C MET A 1 5.54 -10.92 6.80
N ALA A 2 6.77 -11.37 6.55
CA ALA A 2 7.99 -10.61 6.81
C ALA A 2 8.90 -10.73 5.59
N LEU A 3 9.53 -9.63 5.19
CA LEU A 3 10.61 -9.63 4.19
C LEU A 3 11.94 -9.63 4.94
N VAL A 4 12.81 -10.53 4.53
CA VAL A 4 14.12 -10.74 5.14
C VAL A 4 15.17 -10.81 4.05
N PHE A 5 16.30 -10.15 4.27
CA PHE A 5 17.45 -10.26 3.38
C PHE A 5 18.30 -11.46 3.80
N VAL A 6 18.33 -12.50 2.98
CA VAL A 6 19.10 -13.72 3.24
C VAL A 6 20.48 -13.58 2.59
N THR A 7 21.52 -13.39 3.40
CA THR A 7 22.91 -13.23 2.92
C THR A 7 23.62 -14.57 2.70
N SER A 8 23.03 -15.66 3.17
CA SER A 8 23.54 -17.04 3.07
C SER A 8 22.70 -17.89 2.12
N THR A 9 23.16 -19.08 1.78
CA THR A 9 22.42 -20.05 0.95
C THR A 9 21.32 -20.80 1.71
N SER A 10 21.11 -20.48 2.99
CA SER A 10 20.12 -21.13 3.85
C SER A 10 19.45 -20.12 4.77
N ILE A 11 18.19 -20.42 5.12
CA ILE A 11 17.40 -19.74 6.16
C ILE A 11 17.03 -20.79 7.22
N ALA A 12 17.12 -20.42 8.49
CA ALA A 12 16.69 -21.27 9.60
C ALA A 12 15.46 -20.63 10.26
N ILE A 13 14.39 -21.42 10.42
CA ILE A 13 13.17 -21.02 11.10
C ILE A 13 13.01 -21.95 12.29
N CYS A 14 12.97 -21.39 13.51
CA CYS A 14 12.87 -22.16 14.74
C CYS A 14 11.57 -21.84 15.47
N PHE A 15 10.83 -22.88 15.85
CA PHE A 15 9.61 -22.77 16.64
C PHE A 15 9.90 -23.20 18.07
N HIS A 16 9.76 -22.27 19.01
CA HIS A 16 10.07 -22.50 20.43
C HIS A 16 8.79 -22.50 21.26
N ASN A 17 8.61 -23.51 22.11
CA ASN A 17 7.55 -23.54 23.12
C ASN A 17 7.94 -22.60 24.27
N THR A 18 7.13 -21.59 24.56
CA THR A 18 7.36 -20.62 25.65
C THR A 18 6.67 -21.01 26.96
N GLY A 19 6.36 -22.30 27.15
CA GLY A 19 5.68 -22.83 28.34
C GLY A 19 4.15 -22.82 28.27
N HIS A 20 3.57 -22.56 27.09
CA HIS A 20 2.11 -22.44 26.90
C HIS A 20 1.52 -23.43 25.89
N GLY A 21 2.29 -24.46 25.51
CA GLY A 21 1.87 -25.50 24.56
C GLY A 21 2.79 -25.62 23.37
N ASP A 22 2.68 -26.74 22.65
CA ASP A 22 3.57 -27.03 21.53
C ASP A 22 3.26 -26.13 20.32
N PRO A 23 4.28 -25.53 19.68
CA PRO A 23 4.05 -24.71 18.51
C PRO A 23 3.50 -25.56 17.36
N SER A 24 2.47 -25.05 16.69
CA SER A 24 1.85 -25.69 15.54
C SER A 24 1.87 -24.75 14.34
N VAL A 25 2.22 -25.27 13.18
CA VAL A 25 2.34 -24.51 11.93
C VAL A 25 1.58 -25.25 10.84
N LEU A 26 0.64 -24.58 10.19
CA LEU A 26 -0.15 -25.19 9.11
C LEU A 26 0.60 -25.16 7.77
N SER A 27 1.21 -24.01 7.45
CA SER A 27 1.99 -23.82 6.22
C SER A 27 3.03 -22.72 6.40
N ILE A 28 4.08 -22.80 5.57
CA ILE A 28 5.10 -21.76 5.41
C ILE A 28 5.26 -21.56 3.91
N GLU A 29 5.30 -20.30 3.50
CA GLU A 29 5.58 -19.89 2.14
C GLU A 29 6.81 -18.98 2.14
N ILE A 30 7.73 -19.23 1.22
CA ILE A 30 8.95 -18.46 1.03
C ILE A 30 9.02 -18.09 -0.44
N LEU A 31 8.97 -16.79 -0.71
CA LEU A 31 8.98 -16.25 -2.06
C LEU A 31 10.17 -15.32 -2.21
N GLN A 32 10.86 -15.46 -3.34
CA GLN A 32 11.91 -14.53 -3.72
C GLN A 32 11.25 -13.25 -4.26
N VAL A 33 11.80 -12.10 -3.90
CA VAL A 33 11.43 -10.79 -4.45
C VAL A 33 12.65 -10.15 -5.09
N ASP A 34 12.46 -9.10 -5.87
CA ASP A 34 13.57 -8.30 -6.44
C ASP A 34 14.46 -7.74 -5.32
N ASP A 35 15.77 -7.68 -5.56
CA ASP A 35 16.75 -7.17 -4.60
C ASP A 35 16.51 -5.70 -4.24
N ASN A 36 15.87 -4.92 -5.11
CA ASN A 36 15.53 -3.51 -4.89
C ASN A 36 14.09 -3.31 -4.39
N ALA A 37 13.36 -4.39 -4.11
CA ALA A 37 11.99 -4.30 -3.62
C ALA A 37 11.95 -3.50 -2.31
N TYR A 38 10.84 -2.78 -2.10
CA TYR A 38 10.64 -1.93 -0.92
C TYR A 38 11.70 -0.84 -0.68
N SER A 39 12.44 -0.43 -1.73
CA SER A 39 13.50 0.57 -1.64
C SER A 39 14.50 0.24 -0.52
N PHE A 40 14.82 -1.04 -0.39
CA PHE A 40 15.80 -1.52 0.56
C PHE A 40 17.20 -1.04 0.15
N ASP A 41 17.98 -0.49 1.09
CA ASP A 41 19.38 -0.18 0.85
C ASP A 41 20.27 -1.29 1.41
N PRO A 42 20.87 -2.16 0.57
CA PRO A 42 21.68 -3.29 1.01
C PRO A 42 22.95 -2.87 1.78
N THR A 43 23.35 -1.60 1.72
CA THR A 43 24.55 -1.10 2.39
C THR A 43 24.27 -0.65 3.83
N HIS A 44 23.07 -0.16 4.12
CA HIS A 44 22.68 0.35 5.44
C HIS A 44 21.68 -0.55 6.18
N GLU A 45 20.98 -1.45 5.46
CA GLU A 45 19.84 -2.19 6.01
C GLU A 45 20.09 -3.69 6.19
N LYS A 46 21.36 -4.14 6.11
CA LYS A 46 21.72 -5.56 6.38
C LYS A 46 21.18 -6.01 7.74
N GLY A 47 20.35 -7.04 7.72
CA GLY A 47 19.71 -7.59 8.93
C GLY A 47 18.39 -6.92 9.32
N THR A 48 17.89 -5.98 8.53
CA THR A 48 16.55 -5.38 8.73
C THR A 48 15.48 -6.37 8.30
N VAL A 49 14.44 -6.51 9.12
CA VAL A 49 13.27 -7.32 8.83
C VAL A 49 12.09 -6.38 8.64
N LEU A 50 11.57 -6.33 7.42
CA LEU A 50 10.35 -5.58 7.12
C LEU A 50 9.16 -6.46 7.46
N ARG A 51 8.49 -6.20 8.59
CA ARG A 51 7.27 -6.92 8.95
C ARG A 51 6.07 -6.20 8.38
N THR A 52 5.37 -6.80 7.42
CA THR A 52 4.09 -6.26 6.93
C THR A 52 3.09 -6.25 8.06
N VAL A 53 2.54 -5.06 8.34
CA VAL A 53 1.52 -4.86 9.36
C VAL A 53 0.14 -4.84 8.73
N LYS A 54 -0.01 -4.15 7.59
CA LYS A 54 -1.29 -4.07 6.90
C LYS A 54 -1.13 -3.87 5.40
N ARG A 55 -2.03 -4.48 4.63
CA ARG A 55 -2.22 -4.28 3.19
C ARG A 55 -3.70 -4.18 2.89
N LEU A 56 -4.10 -3.08 2.27
CA LEU A 56 -5.49 -2.78 1.94
C LEU A 56 -5.62 -2.50 0.45
N THR A 57 -6.55 -3.19 -0.21
CA THR A 57 -7.04 -2.81 -1.55
C THR A 57 -8.35 -2.05 -1.39
N CYS A 58 -8.47 -0.90 -2.06
CA CYS A 58 -9.54 0.07 -1.85
C CYS A 58 -10.58 -0.04 -2.95
N GLY A 59 -11.86 -0.02 -2.58
CA GLY A 59 -13.00 0.04 -3.51
C GLY A 59 -13.69 -1.30 -3.77
N ILE A 60 -12.96 -2.43 -3.80
CA ILE A 60 -13.57 -3.73 -4.16
C ILE A 60 -14.13 -4.50 -2.95
N GLY A 61 -13.75 -4.18 -1.71
CA GLY A 61 -14.31 -4.77 -0.48
C GLY A 61 -14.13 -6.28 -0.30
N LYS A 62 -13.63 -6.99 -1.33
CA LYS A 62 -13.29 -8.41 -1.32
C LYS A 62 -11.78 -8.53 -1.15
N PRO A 63 -11.30 -9.42 -0.26
CA PRO A 63 -9.88 -9.75 -0.24
C PRO A 63 -9.49 -10.39 -1.56
N ALA A 64 -8.23 -10.24 -1.95
CA ALA A 64 -7.73 -10.81 -3.19
C ALA A 64 -6.30 -11.33 -2.99
N PHE A 65 -6.00 -12.45 -3.64
CA PHE A 65 -4.76 -13.23 -3.51
C PHE A 65 -4.54 -14.07 -4.78
N ASP A 66 -3.27 -14.23 -5.20
CA ASP A 66 -2.81 -15.21 -6.21
C ASP A 66 -3.66 -15.24 -7.50
N GLU A 67 -4.56 -16.22 -7.66
CA GLU A 67 -5.39 -16.43 -8.86
C GLU A 67 -6.36 -15.29 -9.19
N ASP A 68 -6.64 -14.41 -8.23
CA ASP A 68 -7.38 -13.17 -8.50
C ASP A 68 -6.57 -12.15 -9.32
N TYR A 69 -5.28 -12.38 -9.58
CA TYR A 69 -4.37 -11.37 -10.11
C TYR A 69 -3.42 -11.85 -11.23
N ASP A 70 -3.75 -12.95 -11.92
CA ASP A 70 -2.99 -13.44 -13.09
C ASP A 70 -1.50 -13.78 -12.82
N LYS A 71 -1.20 -14.35 -11.65
CA LYS A 71 0.08 -15.03 -11.28
C LYS A 71 1.36 -14.33 -11.75
N ASP A 72 1.93 -13.48 -10.89
CA ASP A 72 3.32 -13.04 -11.01
C ASP A 72 4.14 -13.54 -9.82
N HIS A 73 4.99 -14.55 -10.05
CA HIS A 73 5.81 -15.17 -9.00
C HIS A 73 6.84 -14.21 -8.37
N TRP A 74 7.05 -13.01 -8.92
CA TRP A 74 7.99 -12.00 -8.40
C TRP A 74 7.35 -10.95 -7.47
N GLY A 75 6.03 -10.97 -7.28
CA GLY A 75 5.37 -10.01 -6.39
C GLY A 75 3.85 -10.09 -6.27
N GLY A 76 3.20 -10.98 -7.03
CA GLY A 76 1.75 -11.15 -7.10
C GLY A 76 1.11 -11.87 -5.92
N ASP A 77 1.88 -12.65 -5.16
CA ASP A 77 1.35 -13.47 -4.06
C ASP A 77 1.15 -12.67 -2.76
N ARG A 78 0.99 -11.34 -2.85
CA ARG A 78 0.70 -10.50 -1.70
C ARG A 78 -0.78 -10.60 -1.37
N PHE A 79 -1.09 -10.98 -0.13
CA PHE A 79 -2.47 -10.91 0.37
C PHE A 79 -2.88 -9.46 0.67
N TRP A 80 -3.99 -9.02 0.06
CA TRP A 80 -4.59 -7.69 0.29
C TRP A 80 -5.97 -7.83 0.92
N LEU A 81 -6.19 -7.10 2.02
CA LEU A 81 -7.51 -7.00 2.64
C LEU A 81 -8.36 -6.00 1.86
N GLY A 82 -9.54 -6.43 1.39
CA GLY A 82 -10.47 -5.54 0.71
C GLY A 82 -11.14 -4.57 1.67
N VAL A 83 -11.15 -3.29 1.33
CA VAL A 83 -11.88 -2.24 2.05
C VAL A 83 -12.79 -1.50 1.08
N LYS A 84 -14.02 -1.25 1.54
CA LYS A 84 -15.05 -0.54 0.80
C LYS A 84 -15.01 0.97 1.01
N THR A 85 -14.83 1.37 2.27
CA THR A 85 -14.75 2.76 2.71
C THR A 85 -13.93 2.79 4.01
N PHE A 86 -13.30 3.92 4.32
CA PHE A 86 -12.57 4.09 5.57
C PHE A 86 -13.46 4.64 6.69
N ASP A 87 -14.48 5.41 6.35
CA ASP A 87 -15.48 5.95 7.28
C ASP A 87 -16.89 5.42 6.97
N GLN A 88 -17.92 5.89 7.67
CA GLN A 88 -19.29 5.32 7.63
C GLN A 88 -20.05 5.54 6.29
N GLY A 89 -19.45 5.19 5.14
CA GLY A 89 -20.10 5.14 3.83
C GLY A 89 -20.21 6.49 3.12
N SER A 90 -19.39 7.46 3.50
CA SER A 90 -19.30 8.77 2.83
C SER A 90 -18.34 8.76 1.65
N ASP A 91 -17.40 7.83 1.54
CA ASP A 91 -16.52 7.75 0.37
C ASP A 91 -17.21 7.01 -0.79
N MET A 92 -16.81 7.31 -2.03
CA MET A 92 -17.30 6.65 -3.24
C MET A 92 -16.35 5.55 -3.68
N GLU A 93 -16.89 4.35 -3.89
CA GLU A 93 -16.17 3.24 -4.55
C GLU A 93 -16.25 3.44 -6.07
N ILE A 94 -15.10 3.39 -6.75
CA ILE A 94 -15.05 3.35 -8.21
C ILE A 94 -14.19 2.18 -8.70
N SER A 95 -14.53 1.65 -9.87
CA SER A 95 -13.80 0.58 -10.53
C SER A 95 -13.75 0.79 -12.03
N THR A 96 -12.75 0.22 -12.68
CA THR A 96 -12.60 0.23 -14.13
C THR A 96 -12.19 -1.15 -14.64
N GLU A 97 -12.63 -1.49 -15.86
CA GLU A 97 -12.11 -2.63 -16.62
C GLU A 97 -10.97 -2.21 -17.56
N SER A 98 -10.63 -0.92 -17.58
CA SER A 98 -9.54 -0.39 -18.39
C SER A 98 -8.20 -0.96 -17.94
N LYS A 99 -7.30 -1.15 -18.91
CA LYS A 99 -5.94 -1.60 -18.63
C LYS A 99 -5.18 -0.53 -17.85
N ILE A 100 -4.54 -0.90 -16.74
CA ILE A 100 -3.63 -0.04 -15.99
C ILE A 100 -2.21 -0.29 -16.47
N ILE A 101 -1.60 0.73 -17.05
CA ILE A 101 -0.20 0.66 -17.46
C ILE A 101 0.73 0.97 -16.28
N GLN A 102 2.02 0.65 -16.43
CA GLN A 102 3.04 0.78 -15.36
C GLN A 102 2.77 -0.06 -14.10
N ALA A 103 1.75 -0.93 -14.11
CA ALA A 103 1.60 -2.00 -13.15
C ALA A 103 2.55 -3.17 -13.47
N SER A 104 2.76 -4.05 -12.50
CA SER A 104 3.62 -5.23 -12.58
C SER A 104 5.05 -4.94 -13.06
N LEU A 105 5.57 -3.77 -12.70
CA LEU A 105 6.95 -3.37 -13.00
C LEU A 105 7.88 -3.63 -11.80
N PRO A 106 9.17 -3.90 -12.06
CA PRO A 106 10.17 -3.96 -10.99
C PRO A 106 10.26 -2.63 -10.22
N PRO A 107 10.69 -2.68 -8.96
CA PRO A 107 11.19 -3.87 -8.27
C PRO A 107 10.11 -4.62 -7.47
N ASN A 108 8.87 -4.13 -7.43
CA ASN A 108 7.86 -4.69 -6.53
C ASN A 108 6.77 -5.53 -7.22
N PHE A 109 6.62 -5.42 -8.55
CA PHE A 109 5.66 -6.20 -9.33
C PHE A 109 4.23 -6.15 -8.77
N TYR A 110 3.75 -4.94 -8.42
CA TYR A 110 2.38 -4.74 -7.94
C TYR A 110 1.36 -5.00 -9.04
N LEU A 111 0.41 -5.88 -8.75
CA LEU A 111 -0.57 -6.38 -9.70
C LEU A 111 -1.48 -5.30 -10.25
N GLU A 112 -1.83 -5.41 -11.53
CA GLU A 112 -2.70 -4.46 -12.24
C GLU A 112 -4.06 -4.25 -11.56
N ARG A 113 -4.74 -5.33 -11.17
CA ARG A 113 -6.07 -5.25 -10.55
C ARG A 113 -6.07 -4.52 -9.19
N LEU A 114 -4.91 -4.29 -8.57
CA LEU A 114 -4.78 -3.43 -7.37
C LEU A 114 -5.15 -1.98 -7.69
N TYR A 115 -4.92 -1.56 -8.94
CA TYR A 115 -5.14 -0.20 -9.42
C TYR A 115 -6.45 -0.04 -10.19
N GLN A 116 -7.21 -1.12 -10.41
CA GLN A 116 -8.50 -1.10 -11.11
C GLN A 116 -9.68 -0.74 -10.21
N SER A 117 -9.44 -0.60 -8.90
CA SER A 117 -10.42 -0.06 -7.96
C SER A 117 -9.81 1.03 -7.09
N ALA A 118 -10.66 1.93 -6.63
CA ALA A 118 -10.27 2.99 -5.73
C ALA A 118 -11.41 3.42 -4.80
N ILE A 119 -11.03 4.06 -3.71
CA ILE A 119 -11.90 4.91 -2.91
C ILE A 119 -11.63 6.36 -3.33
N VAL A 120 -12.71 7.12 -3.57
CA VAL A 120 -12.69 8.53 -3.93
C VAL A 120 -13.51 9.32 -2.92
N SER A 121 -12.97 10.44 -2.43
CA SER A 121 -13.71 11.32 -1.53
C SER A 121 -14.82 12.09 -2.24
N ASN A 122 -15.69 12.76 -1.48
CA ASN A 122 -16.77 13.55 -2.07
C ASN A 122 -16.99 14.88 -1.35
N ASP A 123 -17.95 15.68 -1.84
CA ASP A 123 -18.18 17.02 -1.32
C ASP A 123 -18.62 17.06 0.15
N ARG A 124 -19.20 15.96 0.68
CA ARG A 124 -19.62 15.87 2.09
C ARG A 124 -18.46 15.51 3.01
N GLN A 125 -17.59 14.63 2.52
CA GLN A 125 -16.37 14.22 3.20
C GLN A 125 -15.21 14.32 2.20
N PRO A 126 -14.57 15.50 2.12
CA PRO A 126 -13.52 15.74 1.14
C PRO A 126 -12.23 15.00 1.49
N GLU A 127 -11.95 14.76 2.77
CA GLU A 127 -10.75 14.06 3.21
C GLU A 127 -10.97 12.55 3.32
N ILE A 128 -10.01 11.78 2.80
CA ILE A 128 -9.92 10.33 3.08
C ILE A 128 -8.97 10.17 4.26
N SER A 129 -9.42 9.52 5.34
CA SER A 129 -8.60 9.25 6.51
C SER A 129 -8.54 7.77 6.80
N PHE A 130 -7.34 7.20 6.82
CA PHE A 130 -7.08 5.83 7.24
C PHE A 130 -6.33 5.84 8.57
N GLN A 131 -6.85 5.13 9.56
CA GLN A 131 -6.24 5.01 10.88
C GLN A 131 -5.99 3.55 11.26
N MET A 132 -4.87 3.29 11.93
CA MET A 132 -4.58 2.01 12.56
C MET A 132 -3.78 2.15 13.85
N GLU A 133 -3.97 1.18 14.75
CA GLU A 133 -3.12 1.05 15.94
C GLU A 133 -1.75 0.51 15.57
N VAL A 134 -0.72 1.06 16.21
CA VAL A 134 0.69 0.75 15.97
C VAL A 134 1.47 0.75 17.28
N ASP A 135 2.63 0.09 17.26
CA ASP A 135 3.55 0.13 18.37
C ASP A 135 4.26 1.49 18.42
N PRO A 136 4.33 2.15 19.59
CA PRO A 136 4.98 3.44 19.72
C PRO A 136 6.50 3.33 19.63
N ASN A 137 7.13 4.43 19.24
CA ASN A 137 8.58 4.58 19.08
C ASN A 137 9.18 3.59 18.07
N LYS A 138 8.46 3.37 16.97
CA LYS A 138 8.87 2.50 15.85
C LYS A 138 8.82 3.25 14.53
N ASN A 139 9.56 2.72 13.55
CA ASN A 139 9.57 3.25 12.20
C ASN A 139 8.60 2.45 11.33
N TYR A 140 7.72 3.16 10.63
CA TYR A 140 6.75 2.58 9.71
C TYR A 140 7.03 3.04 8.29
N SER A 141 7.21 2.09 7.39
CA SER A 141 7.27 2.30 5.95
C SER A 141 5.86 2.24 5.38
N ILE A 142 5.39 3.36 4.83
CA ILE A 142 4.05 3.50 4.27
C ILE A 142 4.20 3.59 2.76
N TRP A 143 3.44 2.78 2.05
CA TRP A 143 3.37 2.70 0.59
C TRP A 143 1.93 2.96 0.18
N LEU A 144 1.74 3.97 -0.67
CA LEU A 144 0.45 4.43 -1.15
C LEU A 144 0.40 4.21 -2.66
N HIS A 145 -0.68 3.57 -3.10
CA HIS A 145 -0.88 3.15 -4.48
C HIS A 145 -1.99 3.97 -5.12
N PHE A 146 -1.69 4.51 -6.29
CA PHE A 146 -2.57 5.40 -7.03
C PHE A 146 -2.65 4.99 -8.49
N ALA A 147 -3.82 5.16 -9.08
CA ALA A 147 -4.04 5.28 -10.51
C ALA A 147 -5.29 6.14 -10.71
N GLU A 148 -5.22 7.13 -11.60
CA GLU A 148 -6.41 7.91 -11.95
C GLU A 148 -7.28 7.07 -12.88
N ILE A 149 -8.37 6.53 -12.31
CA ILE A 149 -9.32 5.65 -13.00
C ILE A 149 -10.70 6.29 -13.17
N ASP A 150 -10.92 7.49 -12.63
CA ASP A 150 -12.17 8.21 -12.83
C ASP A 150 -12.23 8.75 -14.26
N PRO A 151 -13.19 8.34 -15.09
CA PRO A 151 -13.28 8.79 -16.48
C PRO A 151 -13.52 10.30 -16.62
N ARG A 152 -13.94 10.99 -15.54
CA ARG A 152 -14.16 12.44 -15.52
C ARG A 152 -12.86 13.22 -15.39
N ILE A 153 -11.81 12.60 -14.84
CA ILE A 153 -10.50 13.21 -14.62
C ILE A 153 -9.55 12.72 -15.71
N THR A 154 -9.24 13.60 -16.67
CA THR A 154 -8.51 13.25 -17.90
C THR A 154 -7.24 14.07 -18.10
N LYS A 155 -7.01 15.11 -17.30
CA LYS A 155 -5.88 16.04 -17.45
C LYS A 155 -5.24 16.38 -16.11
N GLU A 156 -3.97 16.73 -16.18
CA GLU A 156 -3.22 17.33 -15.07
C GLU A 156 -3.96 18.55 -14.49
N GLY A 157 -3.84 18.75 -13.20
CA GLY A 157 -4.44 19.83 -12.41
C GLY A 157 -5.91 19.63 -12.06
N GLN A 158 -6.59 18.62 -12.62
CA GLN A 158 -8.02 18.38 -12.34
C GLN A 158 -8.26 17.72 -10.98
N ARG A 159 -7.32 16.88 -10.53
CA ARG A 159 -7.34 16.27 -9.20
C ARG A 159 -5.99 16.50 -8.55
N VAL A 160 -5.99 17.26 -7.44
CA VAL A 160 -4.78 17.59 -6.70
C VAL A 160 -5.08 17.46 -5.21
N PHE A 161 -4.25 16.75 -4.48
CA PHE A 161 -4.44 16.56 -3.03
C PHE A 161 -3.11 16.48 -2.29
N ASP A 162 -3.14 16.84 -1.02
CA ASP A 162 -2.03 16.65 -0.09
C ASP A 162 -2.12 15.27 0.57
N ILE A 163 -0.98 14.73 0.97
CA ILE A 163 -0.89 13.53 1.80
C ILE A 163 -0.17 13.87 3.09
N LEU A 164 -0.87 13.62 4.19
CA LEU A 164 -0.40 13.86 5.55
C LEU A 164 -0.28 12.55 6.32
N PHE A 165 0.79 12.44 7.10
CA PHE A 165 0.95 11.35 8.05
C PHE A 165 0.97 11.92 9.46
N ASN A 166 0.05 11.47 10.32
CA ASN A 166 -0.17 12.01 11.67
C ASN A 166 -0.33 13.54 11.68
N GLY A 167 -0.94 14.11 10.65
CA GLY A 167 -1.13 15.57 10.49
C GLY A 167 0.06 16.32 9.91
N ASP A 168 1.22 15.68 9.73
CA ASP A 168 2.36 16.28 9.05
C ASP A 168 2.23 16.12 7.53
N LEU A 169 2.34 17.22 6.79
CA LEU A 169 2.41 17.21 5.33
C LEU A 169 3.68 16.47 4.86
N LYS A 170 3.52 15.39 4.09
CA LYS A 170 4.65 14.60 3.53
C LYS A 170 4.71 14.65 2.00
N PHE A 171 3.56 14.73 1.34
CA PHE A 171 3.47 14.98 -0.09
C PHE A 171 2.49 16.13 -0.31
N ASN A 172 2.93 17.13 -1.05
CA ASN A 172 2.17 18.35 -1.34
C ASN A 172 1.78 18.35 -2.82
N ASP A 173 0.58 18.84 -3.12
CA ASP A 173 0.07 19.00 -4.49
C ASP A 173 0.20 17.72 -5.37
N VAL A 174 -0.18 16.56 -4.83
CA VAL A 174 -0.12 15.28 -5.56
C VAL A 174 -1.17 15.30 -6.68
N ASP A 175 -0.68 15.19 -7.91
CA ASP A 175 -1.45 14.97 -9.12
C ASP A 175 -1.04 13.62 -9.74
N VAL A 176 -1.96 12.65 -9.70
CA VAL A 176 -1.68 11.29 -10.16
C VAL A 176 -1.43 11.24 -11.67
N ILE A 177 -2.16 12.02 -12.47
CA ILE A 177 -1.97 12.05 -13.93
C ILE A 177 -0.61 12.64 -14.26
N GLN A 178 -0.24 13.75 -13.62
CA GLN A 178 1.04 14.40 -13.86
C GLN A 178 2.22 13.50 -13.45
N MET A 179 2.14 12.89 -12.27
CA MET A 179 3.24 12.07 -11.74
C MET A 179 3.35 10.70 -12.43
N ALA A 180 2.23 10.08 -12.82
CA ALA A 180 2.23 8.83 -13.57
C ALA A 180 2.46 9.04 -15.08
N GLY A 181 2.22 10.26 -15.57
CA GLY A 181 2.36 10.68 -16.97
C GLY A 181 1.09 10.55 -17.82
N LYS A 182 0.05 9.86 -17.34
CA LYS A 182 -1.29 9.82 -17.95
C LYS A 182 -2.35 9.17 -17.04
N GLN A 183 -3.62 9.25 -17.46
CA GLN A 183 -4.72 8.46 -16.89
C GLN A 183 -4.49 6.95 -17.06
N PHE A 184 -5.04 6.13 -16.15
CA PHE A 184 -4.87 4.67 -16.13
C PHE A 184 -3.41 4.22 -16.08
N ALA A 185 -2.59 4.95 -15.32
CA ALA A 185 -1.21 4.60 -15.03
C ALA A 185 -0.97 4.47 -13.53
N ALA A 186 -0.27 3.41 -13.14
CA ALA A 186 0.06 3.15 -11.75
C ALA A 186 1.15 4.11 -11.26
N LEU A 187 0.96 4.64 -10.05
CA LEU A 187 1.87 5.46 -9.30
C LEU A 187 1.99 4.92 -7.88
N VAL A 188 3.22 4.87 -7.37
CA VAL A 188 3.49 4.43 -6.00
C VAL A 188 4.29 5.50 -5.29
N LEU A 189 3.75 6.00 -4.18
CA LEU A 189 4.44 6.94 -3.30
C LEU A 189 4.75 6.25 -1.99
N ASN A 190 5.96 6.44 -1.46
CA ASN A 190 6.34 5.83 -0.19
C ASN A 190 7.11 6.79 0.72
N ARG A 191 6.98 6.57 2.03
CA ARG A 191 7.78 7.26 3.04
C ARG A 191 7.93 6.38 4.27
N THR A 192 9.08 6.47 4.91
CA THR A 192 9.27 5.96 6.27
C THR A 192 9.12 7.10 7.27
N ILE A 193 8.32 6.89 8.32
CA ILE A 193 8.15 7.85 9.41
C ILE A 193 8.36 7.16 10.76
N ALA A 194 8.86 7.91 11.74
CA ALA A 194 8.85 7.49 13.13
C ALA A 194 7.49 7.82 13.75
N VAL A 195 6.85 6.83 14.37
CA VAL A 195 5.59 7.02 15.09
C VAL A 195 5.87 6.92 16.59
N THR A 196 5.65 8.02 17.31
CA THR A 196 5.85 8.10 18.77
C THR A 196 4.62 7.66 19.55
N GLY A 197 3.42 7.88 18.98
CA GLY A 197 2.14 7.47 19.56
C GLY A 197 1.77 6.02 19.25
N ARG A 198 0.55 5.63 19.64
CA ARG A 198 -0.01 4.30 19.36
C ARG A 198 -0.89 4.25 18.11
N THR A 199 -0.89 5.34 17.34
CA THR A 199 -1.79 5.51 16.21
C THR A 199 -1.00 6.04 15.04
N LEU A 200 -1.22 5.42 13.89
CA LEU A 200 -0.82 5.93 12.58
C LEU A 200 -2.08 6.37 11.85
N THR A 201 -2.11 7.64 11.43
CA THR A 201 -3.15 8.22 10.60
C THR A 201 -2.55 8.67 9.28
N VAL A 202 -3.17 8.24 8.18
CA VAL A 202 -2.88 8.69 6.81
C VAL A 202 -4.09 9.48 6.33
N THR A 203 -3.87 10.75 5.97
CA THR A 203 -4.93 11.63 5.48
C THR A 203 -4.61 12.12 4.09
N LEU A 204 -5.54 11.95 3.15
CA LEU A 204 -5.49 12.57 1.84
C LEU A 204 -6.46 13.74 1.85
N ARG A 205 -5.93 14.95 1.71
CA ARG A 205 -6.71 16.19 1.79
C ARG A 205 -6.75 16.86 0.42
N PRO A 206 -7.92 16.98 -0.23
CA PRO A 206 -8.02 17.63 -1.51
C PRO A 206 -7.58 19.09 -1.46
N ALA A 207 -6.88 19.51 -2.50
CA ALA A 207 -6.62 20.91 -2.79
C ALA A 207 -7.66 21.42 -3.81
N ASN A 208 -7.93 22.73 -3.75
CA ASN A 208 -8.71 23.48 -4.75
C ASN A 208 -10.13 22.94 -5.01
N GLY A 209 -10.77 22.34 -4.01
CA GLY A 209 -12.15 21.82 -4.14
C GLY A 209 -12.26 20.57 -5.03
N SER A 210 -11.14 19.86 -5.25
CA SER A 210 -11.16 18.57 -5.94
C SER A 210 -11.48 17.41 -4.97
N HIS A 211 -11.25 16.16 -5.39
CA HIS A 211 -11.46 14.97 -4.56
C HIS A 211 -10.17 14.15 -4.44
N ALA A 212 -9.94 13.50 -3.30
CA ALA A 212 -8.83 12.58 -3.14
C ALA A 212 -9.18 11.21 -3.75
N ILE A 213 -8.17 10.44 -4.15
CA ILE A 213 -8.30 9.07 -4.64
C ILE A 213 -7.22 8.20 -4.03
N ILE A 214 -7.55 6.95 -3.68
CA ILE A 214 -6.57 5.95 -3.22
C ILE A 214 -6.98 4.56 -3.70
N ASN A 215 -6.03 3.81 -4.27
CA ASN A 215 -6.25 2.48 -4.79
C ASN A 215 -5.82 1.40 -3.79
N ALA A 216 -4.69 1.60 -3.10
CA ALA A 216 -4.24 0.69 -2.06
C ALA A 216 -3.27 1.33 -1.05
N ILE A 217 -3.18 0.72 0.13
CA ILE A 217 -2.30 1.14 1.22
C ILE A 217 -1.54 -0.07 1.74
N GLU A 218 -0.22 0.04 1.84
CA GLU A 218 0.65 -0.93 2.50
C GLU A 218 1.44 -0.26 3.63
N VAL A 219 1.45 -0.90 4.80
CA VAL A 219 2.17 -0.45 5.99
C VAL A 219 3.03 -1.60 6.50
N SER A 220 4.32 -1.34 6.62
CA SER A 220 5.31 -2.28 7.15
C SER A 220 6.11 -1.64 8.28
N LEU A 221 6.38 -2.43 9.32
CA LEU A 221 7.29 -2.07 10.41
C LEU A 221 8.73 -2.28 9.92
N ARG A 222 9.55 -1.24 10.05
CA ARG A 222 11.00 -1.25 9.83
C ARG A 222 11.75 -1.41 11.15
#